data_AF-A0A0M3QK64-F1
#
_entry.id   AF-A0A0M3QK64-F1
#
_cell.length_a   1.000
_cell.length_b   1.000
_cell.length_c   1.000
_cell.angle_alpha   90.00
_cell.angle_beta   90.00
_cell.angle_gamma   90.00
#
_symmetry.space_group_name_H-M   'P 1'
#
loop_
_entity.id
_entity.type
_entity.pdbx_description
1 polymer ?
#
loop_
_entity_poly.entity_id
_entity_poly.type
_entity_poly.pdbx_seq_one_letter_code
_entity_poly.pdbx_strand_id
1 'polypeptide(L)' 'MAHHPEQGWSLLCNGVLLFEDTGELLPDGRIIAPRRTRDAGPLVTAA' A
#
# COMPACT_ATOMS: atom_id res chain seq x y z
N MET A 1 11.23 13.96 -3.42
CA MET A 1 10.28 13.14 -2.65
C MET A 1 8.98 13.92 -2.59
N ALA A 2 7.91 13.35 -3.13
CA ALA A 2 6.58 13.95 -3.06
C ALA A 2 5.75 13.07 -2.11
N HIS A 3 5.26 13.67 -1.03
CA HIS A 3 4.50 13.00 0.02
C HIS A 3 3.13 13.67 0.07
N HIS A 4 2.07 12.90 -0.15
CA HIS A 4 0.69 13.41 -0.21
C HIS A 4 -0.11 12.67 0.86
N PRO A 5 0.03 13.06 2.13
CA PRO A 5 -0.58 12.33 3.24
C PRO A 5 -2.10 12.26 3.11
N GLU A 6 -2.73 13.31 2.57
CA GLU A 6 -4.15 13.36 2.24
C GLU A 6 -4.59 12.31 1.18
N GLN A 7 -3.67 11.80 0.37
CA GLN A 7 -3.96 10.80 -0.68
C GLN A 7 -3.43 9.39 -0.34
N GLY A 8 -2.63 9.25 0.72
CA GLY A 8 -2.17 7.95 1.22
C GLY A 8 -1.04 7.30 0.41
N TRP A 9 -0.20 8.11 -0.25
CA TRP A 9 0.96 7.60 -0.98
C TRP A 9 2.14 8.58 -1.03
N SER A 10 3.32 8.02 -1.31
CA SER A 10 4.59 8.72 -1.51
C SER A 10 5.27 8.27 -2.79
N LEU A 11 5.76 9.20 -3.60
CA LEU A 11 6.61 8.91 -4.75
C LEU A 11 8.09 8.97 -4.32
N LEU A 12 8.76 7.82 -4.39
CA LEU A 12 10.17 7.68 -4.09
C LEU A 12 11.04 8.06 -5.29
N CYS A 13 12.31 8.43 -5.03
CA CYS A 13 13.24 8.88 -6.08
C CYS A 13 13.56 7.80 -7.12
N ASN A 14 13.37 6.52 -6.79
CA ASN A 14 13.53 5.39 -7.70
C ASN A 14 12.27 5.10 -8.54
N GLY A 15 11.24 5.96 -8.48
CA GLY A 15 10.00 5.82 -9.24
C GLY A 15 8.97 4.87 -8.62
N VAL A 16 9.21 4.36 -7.43
CA VAL A 16 8.23 3.52 -6.70
C VAL A 16 7.16 4.42 -6.08
N LEU A 17 5.89 4.07 -6.31
CA LEU A 17 4.77 4.58 -5.51
C LEU A 17 4.59 3.68 -4.29
N LEU A 18 4.85 4.21 -3.11
CA LEU A 18 4.62 3.55 -1.83
C LEU A 18 3.28 4.01 -1.25
N PHE A 19 2.40 3.08 -0.91
CA PHE A 19 1.12 3.34 -0.25
C PHE A 19 1.26 3.22 1.28
N GLU A 20 0.42 3.92 2.04
CA GLU A 20 0.42 3.88 3.51
C GLU A 20 0.16 2.47 4.08
N ASP A 21 -0.52 1.60 3.32
CA ASP A 21 -0.77 0.21 3.71
C ASP A 21 0.41 -0.73 3.41
N THR A 22 1.57 -0.18 3.04
CA THR A 22 2.80 -0.87 2.61
C THR A 22 2.73 -1.57 1.25
N GLY A 23 1.69 -1.35 0.47
CA GLY A 23 1.66 -1.72 -0.95
C GLY A 23 2.65 -0.89 -1.77
N GLU A 24 3.12 -1.44 -2.89
CA GLU A 24 4.00 -0.72 -3.82
C GLU A 24 3.56 -0.92 -5.27
N LEU A 25 3.64 0.14 -6.08
CA LEU A 25 3.62 0.06 -7.54
C LEU A 25 5.03 0.37 -8.05
N LEU A 26 5.65 -0.63 -8.68
CA LEU A 26 6.99 -0.53 -9.23
C LEU A 26 7.00 0.29 -10.53
N PRO A 27 8.15 0.85 -10.94
CA PRO A 27 8.27 1.63 -12.17
C PRO A 27 7.91 0.85 -13.45
N ASP A 28 7.99 -0.49 -13.41
CA ASP A 28 7.62 -1.39 -14.50
C ASP A 28 6.14 -1.79 -14.48
N GLY A 29 5.34 -1.22 -13.58
CA GLY A 29 3.91 -1.48 -13.45
C GLY A 29 3.57 -2.71 -12.62
N ARG A 30 4.55 -3.45 -12.09
CA ARG A 30 4.28 -4.58 -11.19
C ARG A 30 3.77 -4.09 -9.85
N ILE A 31 2.86 -4.87 -9.28
CA ILE A 31 2.22 -4.60 -7.98
C ILE A 31 2.86 -5.49 -6.92
N ILE A 32 3.29 -4.89 -5.81
CA ILE A 32 3.62 -5.59 -4.57
C ILE A 32 2.46 -5.37 -3.61
N ALA A 33 1.86 -6.48 -3.16
CA ALA A 33 0.71 -6.42 -2.27
C ALA A 33 1.09 -5.85 -0.89
N PRO A 34 0.16 -5.12 -0.24
CA PRO A 34 0.29 -4.68 1.15
C PRO A 34 0.71 -5.81 2.08
N ARG A 35 1.67 -5.54 2.98
CA ARG A 35 2.04 -6.46 4.05
C ARG A 35 1.00 -6.39 5.15
N ARG A 36 -0.13 -7.08 4.94
CA ARG A 36 -1.09 -7.31 6.03
C ARG A 36 -0.46 -8.30 7.00
N THR A 37 -0.22 -7.89 8.24
CA THR A 37 -0.18 -8.86 9.33
C THR A 37 -1.54 -9.55 9.30
N ARG A 38 -1.56 -10.86 9.05
CA ARG A 38 -2.80 -11.63 9.11
C ARG A 38 -3.20 -11.79 10.58
N ASP A 39 -3.57 -10.69 11.24
CA ASP A 39 -4.54 -10.77 12.31
C ASP A 39 -5.88 -10.97 11.64
N ALA A 40 -6.12 -12.22 11.24
CA ALA A 40 -7.46 -12.71 11.01
C ALA A 40 -8.16 -12.77 12.38
N GLY A 41 -8.50 -11.60 12.93
CA GLY A 41 -9.66 -11.51 13.81
C GLY A 41 -10.86 -12.07 13.05
N PRO A 42 -11.85 -12.67 13.74
CA PRO A 42 -12.94 -13.34 13.05
C PRO A 42 -13.60 -12.37 12.07
N LEU A 43 -13.65 -12.75 10.79
CA LEU A 43 -14.47 -12.07 9.82
C LEU A 43 -15.91 -12.11 10.35
N VAL A 44 -16.40 -11.00 10.87
CA VAL A 44 -17.82 -10.86 11.20
C VAL A 44 -18.54 -10.82 9.86
N THR A 45 -19.15 -11.96 9.49
CA THR A 45 -20.15 -11.97 8.43
C THR A 45 -21.41 -11.32 8.98
N ALA A 46 -21.88 -10.25 8.33
CA ALA A 46 -23.22 -9.75 8.61
C ALA A 46 -24.24 -10.75 8.04
N ALA A 47 -25.26 -11.06 8.84
CA ALA A 47 -26.41 -11.90 8.46
C ALA A 47 -27.51 -11.04 7.83
#